data_AF-A0A973F683-F1
#
_entry.id   AF-A0A973F683-F1
#
_cell.length_a   1.000
_cell.length_b   1.000
_cell.length_c   1.000
_cell.angle_alpha   90.00
_cell.angle_beta   90.00
_cell.angle_gamma   90.00
#
_symmetry.space_group_name_H-M   'P 1'
#
loop_
_entity.id
_entity.type
_entity.pdbx_description
1 polymer ?
#
loop_
_entity_poly.entity_id
_entity_poly.type
_entity_poly.pdbx_seq_one_letter_code
_entity_poly.pdbx_strand_id
1 'polypeptide(L)'
;MHETACFVTLTYNDENVPHGGTVVKEDLQKFFKRLRKNVGQFRYYACGEYGDSSNRPHYHAVIFGLDFAFDRKKHSQNDRGDIIYTSQKLSDTWGLGHCLIGSFNYQTAAYVARYVMKKQTGKHAMDSDLYSRFDVYGEIFQVRPEFALMSRNPGLGSTWYEKFKSDAFPSDFLVYKGKKHTVPRYYYDKLQRENKPLQEKIRIKRSVARSLVATDNTSDRLAAKRECKLSQISKLSRSL
;
A
#
# COMPACT_ATOMS: atom_id res chain seq x y z
N MET A 1 0.32 1.42 -19.09
CA MET A 1 -1.01 2.02 -18.83
C MET A 1 -0.93 3.44 -18.38
N HIS A 2 0.03 3.77 -17.53
CA HIS A 2 0.31 5.15 -17.14
C HIS A 2 1.77 5.39 -17.50
N GLU A 3 2.04 6.45 -18.24
CA GLU A 3 3.40 6.84 -18.62
C GLU A 3 4.19 7.36 -17.43
N THR A 4 3.47 7.95 -16.47
CA THR A 4 4.04 8.56 -15.27
C THR A 4 3.43 7.97 -14.01
N ALA A 5 4.23 7.93 -12.94
CA ALA A 5 3.80 7.62 -11.60
C ALA A 5 4.78 8.22 -10.59
N CYS A 6 4.27 8.60 -9.42
CA CYS A 6 5.10 9.09 -8.32
C CYS A 6 4.66 8.49 -6.99
N PHE A 7 5.59 8.48 -6.05
CA PHE A 7 5.34 8.18 -4.66
C PHE A 7 5.21 9.50 -3.89
N VAL A 8 4.20 9.64 -3.07
CA VAL A 8 3.91 10.86 -2.32
C VAL A 8 3.79 10.52 -0.84
N THR A 9 4.48 11.29 -0.01
CA THR A 9 4.32 11.29 1.44
C THR A 9 3.67 12.60 1.86
N LEU A 10 2.56 12.50 2.60
CA LEU A 10 1.85 13.63 3.20
C LEU A 10 1.94 13.51 4.72
N THR A 11 2.24 14.61 5.38
CA THR A 11 2.29 14.68 6.85
C THR A 11 1.60 15.94 7.32
N TYR A 12 1.09 15.92 8.54
CA TYR A 12 0.57 17.14 9.17
C TYR A 12 1.71 18.10 9.53
N ASN A 13 1.44 19.39 9.67
CA ASN A 13 2.27 20.27 10.51
C ASN A 13 1.72 20.24 11.95
N ASP A 14 2.37 20.93 12.88
CA ASP A 14 2.01 20.84 14.30
C ASP A 14 0.68 21.55 14.63
N GLU A 15 0.25 22.49 13.78
CA GLU A 15 -1.01 23.22 13.93
C GLU A 15 -2.22 22.41 13.45
N ASN A 16 -2.03 21.51 12.49
CA ASN A 16 -3.11 20.75 11.84
C ASN A 16 -3.13 19.28 12.26
N VAL A 17 -2.22 18.84 13.13
CA VAL A 17 -2.25 17.46 13.62
C VAL A 17 -3.57 17.21 14.36
N PRO A 18 -4.35 16.18 14.00
CA PRO A 18 -5.60 15.88 14.69
C PRO A 18 -5.36 15.59 16.17
N HIS A 19 -6.36 15.88 17.00
CA HIS A 19 -6.32 15.54 18.42
C HIS A 19 -5.93 14.06 18.61
N GLY A 20 -5.00 13.82 19.54
CA GLY A 20 -4.47 12.48 19.80
C GLY A 20 -3.55 11.93 18.71
N GLY A 21 -3.13 12.73 17.73
CA GLY A 21 -2.21 12.33 16.67
C GLY A 21 -2.79 11.25 15.76
N THR A 22 -4.10 11.21 15.55
CA THR A 22 -4.74 10.10 14.83
C THR A 22 -4.74 10.25 13.30
N VAL A 23 -4.73 9.13 12.56
CA VAL A 23 -4.93 9.14 11.12
C VAL A 23 -6.39 9.41 10.74
N VAL A 24 -6.61 10.40 9.89
CA VAL A 24 -7.95 10.77 9.39
C VAL A 24 -8.10 10.38 7.92
N LYS A 25 -9.06 9.50 7.64
CA LYS A 25 -9.32 8.98 6.28
C LYS A 25 -9.94 10.04 5.37
N GLU A 26 -10.80 10.87 5.94
CA GLU A 26 -11.55 11.90 5.24
C GLU A 26 -10.61 12.97 4.67
N ASP A 27 -9.52 13.29 5.34
CA ASP A 27 -8.55 14.28 4.87
C ASP A 27 -7.84 13.79 3.61
N LEU A 28 -7.44 12.51 3.58
CA LEU A 28 -6.85 11.92 2.39
C LEU A 28 -7.86 11.82 1.22
N GLN A 29 -9.13 11.53 1.51
CA GLN A 29 -10.19 11.52 0.49
C GLN A 29 -10.46 12.92 -0.09
N LYS A 30 -10.58 13.93 0.78
CA LYS A 30 -10.78 15.33 0.38
C LYS A 30 -9.57 15.85 -0.39
N PHE A 31 -8.35 15.50 0.03
CA PHE A 31 -7.12 15.79 -0.71
C PHE A 31 -7.19 15.26 -2.15
N PHE A 32 -7.49 13.97 -2.35
CA PHE A 32 -7.59 13.44 -3.71
C PHE A 32 -8.72 14.08 -4.53
N LYS A 33 -9.82 14.48 -3.89
CA LYS A 33 -10.91 15.22 -4.57
C LYS A 33 -10.44 16.61 -5.01
N ARG A 34 -9.73 17.36 -4.15
CA ARG A 34 -9.15 18.67 -4.49
C ARG A 34 -8.08 18.53 -5.58
N LEU A 35 -7.20 17.54 -5.46
CA LEU A 35 -6.15 17.30 -6.44
C LEU A 35 -6.73 17.02 -7.82
N ARG A 36 -7.76 16.16 -7.92
CA ARG A 36 -8.43 15.86 -9.20
C ARG A 36 -9.07 17.08 -9.87
N LYS A 37 -9.62 18.01 -9.09
CA LYS A 37 -10.13 19.27 -9.63
C LYS A 37 -9.02 20.12 -10.27
N ASN A 38 -7.80 20.00 -9.76
CA ASN A 38 -6.67 20.85 -10.11
C ASN A 38 -5.79 20.31 -11.24
N VAL A 39 -5.62 18.98 -11.32
CA VAL A 39 -4.64 18.34 -12.21
C VAL A 39 -5.25 17.28 -13.12
N GLY A 40 -6.57 17.09 -13.05
CA GLY A 40 -7.29 16.10 -13.83
C GLY A 40 -7.32 14.70 -13.19
N GLN A 41 -7.69 13.71 -13.99
CA GLN A 41 -7.92 12.35 -13.52
C GLN A 41 -6.61 11.59 -13.33
N PHE A 42 -6.47 10.97 -12.17
CA PHE A 42 -5.39 10.04 -11.86
C PHE A 42 -5.92 8.87 -11.03
N ARG A 43 -5.13 7.79 -11.02
CA ARG A 43 -5.40 6.61 -10.20
C ARG A 43 -4.40 6.58 -9.04
N TYR A 44 -4.77 5.93 -7.95
CA TYR A 44 -3.89 5.86 -6.80
C TYR A 44 -4.11 4.60 -5.97
N TYR A 45 -3.10 4.29 -5.17
CA TYR A 45 -3.15 3.44 -4.00
C TYR A 45 -2.51 4.20 -2.84
N ALA A 46 -3.14 4.26 -1.67
CA ALA A 46 -2.63 5.02 -0.54
C ALA A 46 -2.96 4.36 0.80
N CYS A 47 -2.15 4.63 1.81
CA CYS A 47 -2.37 4.25 3.20
C CYS A 47 -2.24 5.46 4.13
N GLY A 48 -2.96 5.40 5.25
CA GLY A 48 -2.72 6.24 6.41
C GLY A 48 -2.19 5.35 7.53
N GLU A 49 -1.11 5.78 8.17
CA GLU A 49 -0.35 4.98 9.14
C GLU A 49 0.31 5.85 10.21
N TYR A 50 0.91 5.17 11.19
CA TYR A 50 1.71 5.79 12.23
C TYR A 50 3.21 5.54 12.01
N GLY A 51 4.02 6.60 12.13
CA GLY A 51 5.47 6.50 12.09
C GLY A 51 6.01 5.60 13.20
N ASP A 52 6.99 4.76 12.88
CA ASP A 52 7.47 3.70 13.79
C ASP A 52 8.06 4.22 15.11
N SER A 53 8.61 5.44 15.13
CA SER A 53 9.28 6.01 16.32
C SER A 53 8.47 7.07 17.04
N SER A 54 7.71 7.88 16.30
CA SER A 54 7.00 9.05 16.86
C SER A 54 5.49 8.83 17.00
N ASN A 55 4.94 7.73 16.47
CA ASN A 55 3.50 7.50 16.32
C ASN A 55 2.76 8.65 15.60
N ARG A 56 3.48 9.50 14.86
CA ARG A 56 2.88 10.63 14.16
C ARG A 56 2.09 10.11 12.95
N PRO A 57 0.90 10.69 12.64
CA PRO A 57 0.09 10.24 11.53
C PRO A 57 0.67 10.70 10.19
N HIS A 58 0.93 9.72 9.31
CA HIS A 58 1.54 9.90 8.00
C HIS A 58 0.63 9.26 6.94
N TYR A 59 0.70 9.79 5.72
CA TYR A 59 0.04 9.18 4.56
C TYR A 59 1.05 8.92 3.46
N HIS A 60 1.00 7.72 2.90
CA HIS A 60 1.78 7.34 1.73
C HIS A 60 0.86 7.00 0.58
N ALA A 61 1.15 7.54 -0.60
CA ALA A 61 0.36 7.32 -1.80
C ALA A 61 1.26 7.02 -3.00
N VAL A 62 0.89 6.02 -3.78
CA VAL A 62 1.34 5.89 -5.16
C VAL A 62 0.27 6.51 -6.04
N ILE A 63 0.68 7.49 -6.85
CA ILE A 63 -0.18 8.15 -7.82
C ILE A 63 0.26 7.71 -9.22
N PHE A 64 -0.71 7.25 -10.03
CA PHE A 64 -0.51 6.79 -11.39
C PHE A 64 -1.17 7.77 -12.38
N GLY A 65 -0.42 8.18 -13.40
CA GLY A 65 -0.84 9.16 -14.41
C GLY A 65 -0.57 10.61 -14.00
N LEU A 66 0.20 10.84 -12.93
CA LEU A 66 0.62 12.16 -12.47
C LEU A 66 1.94 12.02 -11.69
N ASP A 67 2.89 12.91 -11.98
CA ASP A 67 4.20 12.95 -11.32
C ASP A 67 4.69 14.37 -10.99
N PHE A 68 3.82 15.38 -11.17
CA PHE A 68 4.12 16.79 -10.91
C PHE A 68 5.33 17.34 -11.68
N ALA A 69 5.67 16.77 -12.84
CA ALA A 69 6.81 17.25 -13.63
C ALA A 69 6.75 18.76 -13.98
N PHE A 70 5.55 19.33 -14.03
CA PHE A 70 5.32 20.74 -14.35
C PHE A 70 5.71 21.72 -13.23
N ASP A 71 5.80 21.29 -11.96
CA ASP A 71 6.13 22.18 -10.84
C ASP A 71 7.00 21.58 -9.73
N ARG A 72 7.35 20.29 -9.82
CA ARG A 72 8.20 19.65 -8.82
C ARG A 72 9.61 20.25 -8.85
N LYS A 73 10.18 20.49 -7.67
CA LYS A 73 11.54 20.98 -7.47
C LYS A 73 12.29 20.03 -6.55
N LYS A 74 13.59 19.87 -6.77
CA LYS A 74 14.46 19.09 -5.88
C LYS A 74 14.40 19.70 -4.49
N HIS A 75 14.12 18.87 -3.50
CA HIS A 75 14.03 19.26 -2.09
C HIS A 75 15.20 18.70 -1.30
N SER A 76 15.43 17.40 -1.40
CA SER A 76 16.51 16.72 -0.68
C SER A 76 16.92 15.43 -1.40
N GLN A 77 17.80 14.65 -0.78
CA GLN A 77 18.22 13.33 -1.24
C GLN A 77 18.20 12.40 -0.03
N ASN A 78 17.71 11.17 -0.20
CA ASN A 78 17.74 10.17 0.86
C ASN A 78 19.12 9.50 0.97
N ASP A 79 19.32 8.68 2.00
CA ASP A 79 20.57 7.94 2.23
C ASP A 79 20.97 7.00 1.07
N ARG A 80 20.02 6.65 0.21
CA ARG A 80 20.23 5.77 -0.96
C ARG A 80 20.59 6.55 -2.23
N GLY A 81 20.62 7.87 -2.15
CA GLY A 81 20.88 8.73 -3.30
C GLY A 81 19.66 9.04 -4.16
N ASP A 82 18.46 8.57 -3.81
CA ASP A 82 17.23 8.95 -4.51
C ASP A 82 16.87 10.40 -4.22
N ILE A 83 16.50 11.13 -5.28
CA ILE A 83 16.09 12.52 -5.15
C ILE A 83 14.67 12.59 -4.62
N ILE A 84 14.48 13.41 -3.59
CA ILE A 84 13.17 13.78 -3.07
C ILE A 84 12.81 15.17 -3.61
N TYR A 85 11.60 15.29 -4.09
CA TYR A 85 11.05 16.52 -4.66
C TYR A 85 9.94 17.09 -3.76
N THR A 86 9.65 18.36 -3.93
CA THR A 86 8.45 19.03 -3.43
C THR A 86 7.73 19.72 -4.59
N SER A 87 6.45 20.02 -4.44
CA SER A 87 5.63 20.69 -5.46
C SER A 87 4.74 21.70 -4.76
N GLN A 88 4.69 22.93 -5.26
CA GLN A 88 3.83 23.96 -4.67
C GLN A 88 2.36 23.57 -4.84
N LYS A 89 1.99 23.06 -6.02
CA LYS A 89 0.61 22.63 -6.30
C LYS A 89 0.19 21.50 -5.36
N LEU A 90 1.08 20.56 -5.08
CA LEU A 90 0.84 19.47 -4.14
C LEU A 90 0.64 20.01 -2.71
N SER A 91 1.55 20.88 -2.26
CA SER A 91 1.50 21.50 -0.92
C SER A 91 0.23 22.32 -0.72
N ASP A 92 -0.14 23.18 -1.68
CA ASP A 92 -1.37 23.98 -1.64
C ASP A 92 -2.63 23.10 -1.60
N THR A 93 -2.59 21.96 -2.31
CA THR A 93 -3.73 21.04 -2.36
C THR A 93 -3.88 20.24 -1.07
N TRP A 94 -2.76 19.86 -0.44
CA TRP A 94 -2.77 19.21 0.87
C TRP A 94 -3.23 20.19 1.94
N GLY A 95 -2.52 21.30 2.10
CA GLY A 95 -2.89 22.42 2.97
C GLY A 95 -2.83 22.13 4.48
N LEU A 96 -2.42 20.93 4.89
CA LEU A 96 -2.41 20.49 6.29
C LEU A 96 -1.00 20.23 6.82
N GLY A 97 0.03 20.45 6.00
CA GLY A 97 1.43 20.22 6.38
C GLY A 97 2.34 19.96 5.19
N HIS A 98 3.28 19.04 5.36
CA HIS A 98 4.37 18.84 4.40
C HIS A 98 4.05 17.76 3.37
N CYS A 99 4.57 17.97 2.16
CA CYS A 99 4.43 17.07 1.03
C CYS A 99 5.78 16.78 0.40
N LEU A 100 6.10 15.50 0.28
CA LEU A 100 7.31 15.02 -0.38
C LEU A 100 6.94 14.07 -1.52
N ILE A 101 7.68 14.16 -2.62
CA ILE A 101 7.52 13.34 -3.81
C ILE A 101 8.80 12.54 -4.00
N GLY A 102 8.67 11.22 -3.99
CA GLY A 102 9.74 10.28 -4.33
C GLY A 102 9.48 9.55 -5.64
N SER A 103 10.51 8.89 -6.14
CA SER A 103 10.42 8.04 -7.33
C SER A 103 9.52 6.84 -7.10
N PHE A 104 8.67 6.53 -8.08
CA PHE A 104 7.91 5.29 -8.07
C PHE A 104 8.73 4.15 -8.67
N ASN A 105 9.05 3.14 -7.86
CA ASN A 105 9.77 1.95 -8.26
C ASN A 105 9.23 0.74 -7.47
N TYR A 106 9.75 -0.46 -7.76
CA TYR A 106 9.29 -1.68 -7.09
C TYR A 106 9.46 -1.64 -5.56
N GLN A 107 10.51 -0.99 -5.07
CA GLN A 107 10.75 -0.88 -3.63
C GLN A 107 9.73 0.05 -2.98
N THR A 108 9.43 1.21 -3.57
CA THR A 108 8.39 2.11 -3.05
C THR A 108 6.99 1.51 -3.17
N ALA A 109 6.70 0.78 -4.25
CA ALA A 109 5.46 0.00 -4.37
C ALA A 109 5.33 -1.06 -3.26
N ALA A 110 6.39 -1.84 -3.02
CA ALA A 110 6.41 -2.84 -1.95
C ALA A 110 6.36 -2.20 -0.56
N TYR A 111 6.93 -1.00 -0.38
CA TYR A 111 6.81 -0.23 0.85
C TYR A 111 5.35 0.09 1.15
N VAL A 112 4.63 0.78 0.25
CA VAL A 112 3.21 1.14 0.48
C VAL A 112 2.33 -0.09 0.69
N ALA A 113 2.56 -1.16 -0.09
CA ALA A 113 1.80 -2.40 0.04
C ALA A 113 1.98 -3.09 1.40
N ARG A 114 3.16 -2.96 2.04
CA ARG A 114 3.43 -3.59 3.35
C ARG A 114 2.69 -2.91 4.50
N TYR A 115 2.29 -1.65 4.37
CA TYR A 115 1.57 -0.95 5.45
C TYR A 115 0.17 -1.46 5.71
N VAL A 116 -0.47 -2.05 4.70
CA VAL A 116 -1.71 -2.80 4.93
C VAL A 116 -1.48 -4.01 5.86
N MET A 117 -0.26 -4.54 5.94
CA MET A 117 0.05 -5.68 6.81
C MET A 117 0.26 -5.30 8.27
N LYS A 118 0.51 -4.03 8.61
CA LYS A 118 0.63 -3.59 10.01
C LYS A 118 -0.74 -3.55 10.72
N LYS A 119 -1.81 -3.41 9.95
CA LYS A 119 -3.17 -3.36 10.48
C LYS A 119 -3.49 -4.63 11.23
N GLN A 120 -3.91 -4.48 12.47
CA GLN A 120 -4.64 -5.53 13.16
C GLN A 120 -6.02 -5.69 12.50
N THR A 121 -6.33 -6.92 12.06
CA THR A 121 -7.64 -7.27 11.49
C THR A 121 -8.36 -8.22 12.43
N GLY A 122 -9.62 -7.94 12.77
CA GLY A 122 -10.44 -8.81 13.62
C GLY A 122 -11.51 -8.03 14.39
N LYS A 123 -12.47 -8.75 15.01
CA LYS A 123 -13.55 -8.13 15.80
C LYS A 123 -13.04 -7.31 17.00
N HIS A 124 -11.85 -7.64 17.52
CA HIS A 124 -11.21 -7.00 18.68
C HIS A 124 -10.01 -6.12 18.32
N ALA A 125 -9.84 -5.78 17.04
CA ALA A 125 -8.70 -4.96 16.62
C ALA A 125 -8.68 -3.59 17.31
N MET A 126 -9.85 -3.00 17.57
CA MET A 126 -9.99 -1.73 18.29
C MET A 126 -9.90 -1.88 19.82
N ASP A 127 -9.99 -3.10 20.35
CA ASP A 127 -9.88 -3.38 21.80
C ASP A 127 -8.43 -3.65 22.23
N SER A 128 -7.50 -3.63 21.29
CA SER A 128 -6.08 -3.85 21.59
C SER A 128 -5.41 -2.55 22.06
N ASP A 129 -4.52 -2.65 23.04
CA ASP A 129 -3.73 -1.53 23.59
C ASP A 129 -2.92 -0.76 22.51
N LEU A 130 -2.79 -1.32 21.30
CA LEU A 130 -2.12 -0.72 20.15
C LEU A 130 -2.74 0.62 19.72
N TYR A 131 -4.05 0.81 19.89
CA TYR A 131 -4.76 2.05 19.52
C TYR A 131 -5.24 2.87 20.72
N SER A 132 -4.96 2.40 21.93
CA SER A 132 -5.14 3.18 23.15
C SER A 132 -3.99 4.17 23.32
N ARG A 133 -4.30 5.41 23.66
CA ARG A 133 -3.32 6.46 23.98
C ARG A 133 -3.77 7.19 25.25
N PHE A 134 -2.81 7.79 25.94
CA PHE A 134 -3.06 8.63 27.10
C PHE A 134 -2.97 10.10 26.70
N ASP A 135 -3.88 10.91 27.19
CA ASP A 135 -3.76 12.35 27.09
C ASP A 135 -2.84 12.93 28.18
N VAL A 136 -2.75 14.26 28.25
CA VAL A 136 -1.90 14.95 29.25
C VAL A 136 -2.41 14.80 30.69
N TYR A 137 -3.65 14.36 30.87
CA TYR A 137 -4.30 14.14 32.16
C TYR A 137 -4.31 12.65 32.57
N GLY A 138 -3.81 11.76 31.69
CA GLY A 138 -3.77 10.32 31.91
C GLY A 138 -5.07 9.60 31.53
N GLU A 139 -5.99 10.26 30.82
CA GLU A 139 -7.21 9.64 30.31
C GLU A 139 -6.92 8.82 29.04
N ILE A 140 -7.52 7.62 28.97
CA ILE A 140 -7.37 6.75 27.81
C ILE A 140 -8.35 7.19 26.71
N PHE A 141 -7.82 7.44 25.51
CA PHE A 141 -8.61 7.63 24.31
C PHE A 141 -8.14 6.69 23.19
N GLN A 142 -9.03 6.46 22.22
CA GLN A 142 -8.78 5.57 21.09
C GLN A 142 -8.40 6.36 19.83
N VAL A 143 -7.34 5.91 19.16
CA VAL A 143 -6.98 6.42 17.83
C VAL A 143 -7.51 5.51 16.73
N ARG A 144 -7.71 6.08 15.53
CA ARG A 144 -8.14 5.34 14.36
C ARG A 144 -7.05 4.35 13.91
N PRO A 145 -7.40 3.11 13.56
CA PRO A 145 -6.46 2.17 12.95
C PRO A 145 -5.94 2.66 11.61
N GLU A 146 -4.81 2.11 11.19
CA GLU A 146 -4.27 2.37 9.86
C GLU A 146 -5.30 1.94 8.80
N PHE A 147 -5.35 2.65 7.69
CA PHE A 147 -6.31 2.38 6.61
C PHE A 147 -5.65 2.43 5.24
N ALA A 148 -6.36 1.94 4.22
CA ALA A 148 -5.90 1.99 2.83
C ALA A 148 -7.05 2.40 1.92
N LEU A 149 -6.71 3.18 0.90
CA LEU A 149 -7.63 3.68 -0.12
C LEU A 149 -7.01 3.45 -1.49
N MET A 150 -7.83 3.06 -2.44
CA MET A 150 -7.37 2.86 -3.81
C MET A 150 -8.47 3.12 -4.82
N SER A 151 -8.06 3.34 -6.06
CA SER A 151 -8.95 3.39 -7.21
C SER A 151 -9.45 1.98 -7.55
N ARG A 152 -10.78 1.77 -7.49
CA ARG A 152 -11.39 0.43 -7.63
C ARG A 152 -12.21 0.23 -8.90
N ASN A 153 -12.56 1.29 -9.63
CA ASN A 153 -13.37 1.20 -10.83
C ASN A 153 -12.64 1.80 -12.07
N PRO A 154 -12.18 0.97 -13.03
CA PRO A 154 -11.91 -0.46 -12.89
C PRO A 154 -10.83 -0.73 -11.83
N GLY A 155 -10.52 -1.97 -11.46
CA GLY A 155 -9.47 -2.28 -10.49
C GLY A 155 -8.06 -1.82 -10.94
N LEU A 156 -7.14 -1.54 -10.01
CA LEU A 156 -5.73 -1.33 -10.38
C LEU A 156 -5.17 -2.59 -11.05
N GLY A 157 -4.46 -2.42 -12.17
CA GLY A 157 -3.98 -3.54 -12.98
C GLY A 157 -5.04 -4.20 -13.88
N SER A 158 -6.30 -3.75 -13.85
CA SER A 158 -7.37 -4.30 -14.70
C SER A 158 -7.01 -4.28 -16.17
N THR A 159 -6.47 -3.17 -16.65
CA THR A 159 -6.04 -2.98 -18.03
C THR A 159 -4.81 -3.82 -18.37
N TRP A 160 -3.93 -4.09 -17.39
CA TRP A 160 -2.79 -5.01 -17.58
C TRP A 160 -3.29 -6.41 -17.82
N TYR A 161 -4.28 -6.84 -17.05
CA TYR A 161 -4.92 -8.12 -17.25
C TYR A 161 -5.49 -8.26 -18.67
N GLU A 162 -6.23 -7.26 -19.16
CA GLU A 162 -6.82 -7.34 -20.51
C GLU A 162 -5.77 -7.56 -21.61
N LYS A 163 -4.61 -6.91 -21.48
CA LYS A 163 -3.56 -6.96 -22.50
C LYS A 163 -2.60 -8.14 -22.34
N PHE A 164 -2.35 -8.58 -21.11
CA PHE A 164 -1.24 -9.48 -20.78
C PHE A 164 -1.66 -10.69 -19.93
N LYS A 165 -2.95 -11.07 -19.90
CA LYS A 165 -3.42 -12.25 -19.15
C LYS A 165 -2.72 -13.56 -19.57
N SER A 166 -2.25 -13.67 -20.81
CA SER A 166 -1.43 -14.79 -21.29
C SER A 166 -0.12 -14.97 -20.54
N ASP A 167 0.43 -13.88 -20.00
CA ASP A 167 1.67 -13.92 -19.23
C ASP A 167 1.43 -14.51 -17.83
N ALA A 168 0.20 -14.38 -17.32
CA ALA A 168 -0.23 -14.96 -16.04
C ALA A 168 -0.75 -16.39 -16.20
N PHE A 169 -1.47 -16.68 -17.28
CA PHE A 169 -2.22 -17.91 -17.49
C PHE A 169 -1.89 -18.54 -18.85
N PRO A 170 -1.71 -19.87 -18.92
CA PRO A 170 -2.08 -20.90 -17.92
C PRO A 170 -1.02 -21.19 -16.85
N SER A 171 0.15 -20.55 -16.94
CA SER A 171 1.31 -20.82 -16.08
C SER A 171 1.05 -20.65 -14.59
N ASP A 172 0.13 -19.75 -14.22
CA ASP A 172 -0.30 -19.45 -12.85
C ASP A 172 0.81 -18.83 -11.96
N PHE A 173 1.72 -18.09 -12.59
CA PHE A 173 2.71 -17.25 -11.92
C PHE A 173 3.12 -16.09 -12.82
N LEU A 174 3.67 -15.03 -12.21
CA LEU A 174 4.32 -13.92 -12.90
C LEU A 174 5.81 -13.92 -12.57
N VAL A 175 6.65 -13.49 -13.51
CA VAL A 175 8.10 -13.40 -13.29
C VAL A 175 8.50 -11.94 -13.14
N TYR A 176 9.18 -11.61 -12.04
CA TYR A 176 9.79 -10.30 -11.83
C TYR A 176 11.20 -10.46 -11.28
N LYS A 177 12.19 -9.85 -11.96
CA LYS A 177 13.62 -9.98 -11.61
C LYS A 177 14.08 -11.42 -11.37
N GLY A 178 13.69 -12.34 -12.27
CA GLY A 178 14.03 -13.76 -12.19
C GLY A 178 13.29 -14.57 -11.12
N LYS A 179 12.43 -13.95 -10.31
CA LYS A 179 11.64 -14.61 -9.26
C LYS A 179 10.21 -14.81 -9.70
N LYS A 180 9.65 -15.98 -9.37
CA LYS A 180 8.23 -16.30 -9.59
C LYS A 180 7.40 -15.70 -8.45
N HIS A 181 6.34 -15.01 -8.82
CA HIS A 181 5.33 -14.43 -7.93
C HIS A 181 3.97 -15.04 -8.24
N THR A 182 3.13 -15.17 -7.21
CA THR A 182 1.77 -15.64 -7.38
C THR A 182 0.94 -14.64 -8.18
N VAL A 183 0.04 -15.15 -9.00
CA VAL A 183 -0.90 -14.29 -9.74
C VAL A 183 -1.85 -13.62 -8.75
N PRO A 184 -2.07 -12.29 -8.83
CA PRO A 184 -3.03 -11.60 -7.97
C PRO A 184 -4.42 -12.24 -8.03
N ARG A 185 -5.07 -12.38 -6.88
CA ARG A 185 -6.43 -12.96 -6.77
C ARG A 185 -7.42 -12.29 -7.73
N TYR A 186 -7.34 -10.98 -7.89
CA TYR A 186 -8.19 -10.23 -8.80
C TYR A 186 -8.14 -10.75 -10.26
N TYR A 187 -6.96 -11.14 -10.75
CA TYR A 187 -6.80 -11.69 -12.10
C TYR A 187 -7.37 -13.11 -12.21
N TYR A 188 -7.23 -13.90 -11.16
CA TYR A 188 -7.85 -15.23 -11.06
C TYR A 188 -9.39 -15.14 -11.06
N ASP A 189 -9.95 -14.18 -10.33
CA ASP A 189 -11.39 -13.93 -10.28
C ASP A 189 -11.91 -13.39 -11.63
N LYS A 190 -11.12 -12.61 -12.37
CA LYS A 190 -11.44 -12.22 -13.75
C LYS A 190 -11.42 -13.43 -14.70
N LEU A 191 -10.40 -14.28 -14.60
CA LEU A 191 -10.29 -15.49 -15.42
C LEU A 191 -11.51 -16.39 -15.25
N GLN A 192 -12.05 -16.49 -14.04
CA GLN A 192 -13.27 -17.26 -13.79
C GLN A 192 -14.47 -16.79 -14.63
N ARG A 193 -14.58 -15.47 -14.86
CA ARG A 193 -15.68 -14.87 -15.64
C ARG A 193 -15.46 -15.05 -17.14
N GLU A 194 -14.21 -15.02 -17.60
CA GLU A 194 -13.87 -15.08 -19.03
C GLU A 194 -13.65 -16.51 -19.55
N ASN A 195 -13.00 -17.37 -18.76
CA ASN A 195 -12.63 -18.72 -19.13
C ASN A 195 -12.67 -19.65 -17.91
N LYS A 196 -13.89 -19.98 -17.49
CA LYS A 196 -14.16 -20.91 -16.37
C LYS A 196 -13.46 -22.27 -16.53
N PRO A 197 -13.43 -22.92 -17.71
CA PRO A 197 -12.71 -24.19 -17.87
C PRO A 197 -11.21 -24.10 -17.56
N LEU A 198 -10.54 -23.04 -18.01
CA LEU A 198 -9.12 -22.84 -17.71
C LEU A 198 -8.89 -22.54 -16.22
N GLN A 199 -9.75 -21.70 -15.63
CA GLN A 199 -9.69 -21.40 -14.20
C GLN A 199 -9.84 -22.66 -13.34
N GLU A 200 -10.72 -23.58 -13.75
CA GLU A 200 -10.97 -24.84 -13.06
C GLU A 200 -9.75 -25.78 -13.13
N LYS A 201 -9.12 -25.89 -14.32
CA LYS A 201 -7.85 -26.62 -14.48
C LYS A 201 -6.77 -26.09 -13.53
N ILE A 202 -6.66 -24.77 -13.41
CA ILE A 202 -5.72 -24.13 -12.47
C ILE A 202 -6.12 -24.43 -11.02
N ARG A 203 -7.42 -24.41 -10.69
CA ARG A 203 -7.93 -24.73 -9.35
C ARG A 203 -7.52 -26.15 -8.93
N ILE A 204 -7.72 -27.12 -9.82
CA ILE A 204 -7.34 -28.53 -9.61
C ILE A 204 -5.84 -28.63 -9.43
N LYS A 205 -5.04 -28.01 -10.32
CA LYS A 205 -3.57 -27.97 -10.20
C LYS A 205 -3.10 -27.41 -8.86
N ARG A 206 -3.69 -26.30 -8.39
CA ARG A 206 -3.41 -25.72 -7.07
C ARG A 206 -3.80 -26.66 -5.93
N SER A 207 -4.91 -27.39 -6.07
CA SER A 207 -5.37 -28.35 -5.07
C SER A 207 -4.42 -29.53 -4.94
N VAL A 208 -4.05 -30.16 -6.06
CA VAL A 208 -3.08 -31.27 -6.10
C VAL A 208 -1.74 -30.82 -5.49
N ALA A 209 -1.23 -29.66 -5.91
CA ALA A 209 0.01 -29.12 -5.36
C ALA A 209 -0.05 -28.92 -3.84
N ARG A 210 -1.17 -28.39 -3.30
CA ARG A 210 -1.36 -28.24 -1.84
C ARG A 210 -1.38 -29.59 -1.11
N SER A 211 -2.05 -30.60 -1.67
CA SER A 211 -2.09 -31.94 -1.07
C SER A 211 -0.71 -32.58 -0.98
N LEU A 212 0.14 -32.39 -2.01
CA LEU A 212 1.51 -32.91 -2.03
C LEU A 212 2.41 -32.29 -0.94
N VAL A 213 2.10 -31.08 -0.47
CA VAL A 213 2.85 -30.38 0.58
C VAL A 213 2.08 -30.29 1.89
N ALA A 214 1.07 -31.12 2.10
CA ALA A 214 0.20 -31.07 3.28
C ALA A 214 0.98 -31.19 4.60
N THR A 215 2.04 -32.00 4.62
CA THR A 215 2.94 -32.19 5.77
C THR A 215 3.69 -30.93 6.16
N ASP A 216 3.91 -29.99 5.23
CA ASP A 216 4.55 -28.70 5.49
C ASP A 216 3.55 -27.60 5.88
N ASN A 217 2.25 -27.93 5.98
CA ASN A 217 1.17 -27.02 6.38
C ASN A 217 0.49 -27.44 7.69
N THR A 218 1.16 -28.24 8.53
CA THR A 218 0.70 -28.54 9.90
C THR A 218 0.79 -27.31 10.79
N SER A 219 0.07 -27.31 11.93
CA SER A 219 0.06 -26.19 12.89
C SER A 219 1.49 -25.77 13.29
N ASP A 220 2.33 -26.75 13.68
CA ASP A 220 3.70 -26.49 14.13
C ASP A 220 4.57 -25.93 13.01
N ARG A 221 4.43 -26.44 11.77
CA ARG A 221 5.14 -25.92 10.61
C ARG A 221 4.72 -24.49 10.28
N LEU A 222 3.42 -24.18 10.39
CA LEU A 222 2.91 -22.83 10.19
C LEU A 222 3.41 -21.87 11.29
N ALA A 223 3.52 -22.33 12.54
CA ALA A 223 4.10 -21.54 13.63
C ALA A 223 5.58 -21.22 13.36
N ALA A 224 6.40 -22.23 13.01
CA ALA A 224 7.80 -22.03 12.66
C ALA A 224 7.99 -21.10 11.44
N LYS A 225 7.16 -21.28 10.39
CA LYS A 225 7.16 -20.40 9.22
C LYS A 225 6.78 -18.96 9.59
N ARG A 226 5.80 -18.77 10.47
CA ARG A 226 5.39 -17.46 10.97
C ARG A 226 6.55 -16.77 11.67
N GLU A 227 7.24 -17.45 12.58
CA GLU A 227 8.41 -16.92 13.28
C GLU A 227 9.51 -16.50 12.30
N CYS A 228 9.90 -17.39 11.39
CA CYS A 228 10.86 -17.08 10.33
C CYS A 228 10.45 -15.85 9.52
N LYS A 229 9.15 -15.76 9.17
CA LYS A 229 8.62 -14.66 8.38
C LYS A 229 8.63 -13.34 9.14
N LEU A 230 8.28 -13.34 10.42
CA LEU A 230 8.34 -12.15 11.28
C LEU A 230 9.79 -11.65 11.40
N SER A 231 10.75 -12.55 11.59
CA SER A 231 12.18 -12.24 11.63
C SER A 231 12.73 -11.72 10.29
N GLN A 232 12.19 -12.18 9.16
CA GLN A 232 12.53 -11.59 7.85
C GLN A 232 11.94 -10.19 7.69
N ILE A 233 10.72 -9.96 8.17
CA ILE A 233 10.04 -8.66 8.07
C ILE A 233 10.74 -7.62 8.94
N SER A 234 11.21 -7.98 10.13
CA SER A 234 11.92 -7.06 11.03
C SER A 234 13.25 -6.57 10.46
N LYS A 235 13.93 -7.38 9.64
CA LYS A 235 15.19 -7.03 8.97
C LYS A 235 15.04 -6.05 7.80
N LEU A 236 13.82 -5.79 7.34
CA LEU A 236 13.60 -4.84 6.24
C LEU A 236 13.65 -3.43 6.80
N SER A 237 14.78 -2.73 6.61
CA SER A 237 14.89 -1.32 6.99
C SER A 237 13.83 -0.50 6.26
N ARG A 238 13.15 0.35 7.03
CA ARG A 238 12.02 1.17 6.57
C ARG A 238 12.42 2.63 6.31
N SER A 239 13.72 2.88 6.15
CA SER A 239 14.19 4.18 5.67
C SER A 239 13.85 4.32 4.19
N LEU A 240 12.99 5.30 3.89
CA LEU A 240 12.87 5.90 2.57
C LEU A 240 13.78 7.11 2.49
#